data_AF-A0A933LIC7-F1
#
_entry.id   AF-A0A933LIC7-F1
#
_cell.length_a   1.000
_cell.length_b   1.000
_cell.length_c   1.000
_cell.angle_alpha   90.00
_cell.angle_beta   90.00
_cell.angle_gamma   90.00
#
_symmetry.space_group_name_H-M   'P 1'
#
loop_
_entity.id
_entity.type
_entity.pdbx_description
1 polymer ?
#
loop_
_entity_poly.entity_id
_entity_poly.type
_entity_poly.pdbx_seq_one_letter_code
_entity_poly.pdbx_strand_id
1 'polypeptide(L)'
;MMLVVALAANSIGRADSAALYGIHWWGYTQGQSIDQTPATLLDCPAYGGWDLETLLTHEGYFWGPWYILPLYAHLATQQNMTVITRVDYRWSETVPAPGNPDSPGWPAAVVDLVNTLADFCHIWVIGNEPNHIGAYEHWPDGTIPPADYAAIYRSVRNAIHTSARSSRLGPHVVLFTPVAPNPTSNDWLAEAIDAVPHEEIDGFAIHAYARMWISFHDQFASQLQVIDAKGLRDRPVYMTEMGIYAQPGNLTEEAAAAAFCREAFADVNTWNQGLGHHNIIGMTWFVYDSNQQNTGIWNPFSVEYYLGEGYPLGDPNDLFTAFEQTVDMRYPAGLVGTRGWPVPADFDRDGDVDAADFDHFRDCATGPAIPQWLSDCLDTRLDSDVDVDQMDFAIFQRCFSGQGRSADPLCRW
;
A
#
# COMPACT_ATOMS: atom_id res chain seq x y z
N MET A 1 -35.25 -12.63 -37.38
CA MET A 1 -34.24 -11.67 -36.87
C MET A 1 -34.02 -12.02 -35.40
N MET A 2 -32.85 -12.56 -35.05
CA MET A 2 -32.58 -13.08 -33.71
C MET A 2 -31.49 -12.21 -33.10
N LEU A 3 -31.82 -11.49 -32.03
CA LEU A 3 -30.92 -10.53 -31.42
C LEU A 3 -29.98 -11.27 -30.48
N VAL A 4 -28.74 -11.51 -30.91
CA VAL A 4 -27.69 -12.04 -30.03
C VAL A 4 -27.24 -10.90 -29.13
N VAL A 5 -27.70 -10.92 -27.89
CA VAL A 5 -27.12 -10.08 -26.83
C VAL A 5 -25.73 -10.63 -26.54
N ALA A 6 -24.70 -9.91 -26.99
CA ALA A 6 -23.34 -10.19 -26.59
C ALA A 6 -23.20 -9.84 -25.11
N LEU A 7 -23.22 -10.86 -24.25
CA LEU A 7 -22.71 -10.74 -22.90
C LEU A 7 -21.23 -10.38 -23.01
N ALA A 8 -20.90 -9.11 -22.74
CA ALA A 8 -19.54 -8.73 -22.47
C ALA A 8 -19.11 -9.50 -21.22
N ALA A 9 -18.21 -10.48 -21.39
CA ALA A 9 -17.53 -11.06 -20.26
C ALA A 9 -16.63 -9.98 -19.67
N ASN A 10 -17.08 -9.33 -18.61
CA ASN A 10 -16.21 -8.52 -17.77
C ASN A 10 -15.10 -9.46 -17.31
N SER A 11 -13.89 -9.26 -17.84
CA SER A 11 -12.69 -9.85 -17.26
C SER A 11 -12.55 -9.23 -15.88
N ILE A 12 -12.95 -9.99 -14.85
CA ILE A 12 -12.67 -9.65 -13.46
C ILE A 12 -11.16 -9.44 -13.39
N GLY A 13 -10.74 -8.22 -13.05
CA GLY A 13 -9.34 -7.88 -12.90
C GLY A 13 -8.71 -8.84 -11.89
N ARG A 14 -7.44 -9.19 -12.09
CA ARG A 14 -6.70 -9.91 -11.05
C ARG A 14 -6.60 -8.96 -9.86
N ALA A 15 -7.26 -9.31 -8.77
CA ALA A 15 -7.23 -8.53 -7.53
C ALA A 15 -5.81 -8.47 -6.98
N ASP A 16 -5.54 -7.42 -6.22
CA ASP A 16 -4.22 -7.21 -5.63
C ASP A 16 -3.88 -8.22 -4.53
N SER A 17 -2.60 -8.23 -4.15
CA SER A 17 -2.09 -9.10 -3.08
C SER A 17 -2.97 -9.00 -1.82
N ALA A 18 -3.57 -10.12 -1.45
CA ALA A 18 -4.36 -10.26 -0.23
C ALA A 18 -3.50 -10.41 1.05
N ALA A 19 -2.17 -10.40 0.90
CA ALA A 19 -1.20 -10.51 1.99
C ALA A 19 -0.54 -9.16 2.30
N LEU A 20 -0.12 -8.96 3.55
CA LEU A 20 0.54 -7.73 4.01
C LEU A 20 1.98 -7.59 3.49
N TYR A 21 2.64 -8.69 3.15
CA TYR A 21 4.09 -8.77 2.95
C TYR A 21 4.56 -8.68 1.49
N GLY A 22 5.80 -8.25 1.32
CA GLY A 22 6.44 -8.05 0.03
C GLY A 22 7.89 -7.58 0.15
N ILE A 23 8.53 -7.33 -1.00
CA ILE A 23 9.94 -6.95 -1.12
C ILE A 23 10.16 -5.75 -2.03
N HIS A 24 11.37 -5.20 -1.96
CA HIS A 24 11.98 -4.21 -2.84
C HIS A 24 13.47 -4.57 -2.87
N TRP A 25 14.26 -4.60 -3.92
CA TRP A 25 14.00 -4.88 -5.33
C TRP A 25 14.16 -6.39 -5.56
N TRP A 26 13.44 -7.00 -6.51
CA TRP A 26 13.66 -8.39 -6.96
C TRP A 26 15.11 -8.67 -7.45
N GLY A 27 15.88 -7.64 -7.82
CA GLY A 27 17.27 -7.76 -8.30
C GLY A 27 17.44 -8.05 -9.79
N TYR A 28 16.33 -8.27 -10.51
CA TYR A 28 16.30 -8.73 -11.90
C TYR A 28 17.32 -8.06 -12.84
N THR A 29 18.04 -8.90 -13.59
CA THR A 29 18.91 -8.48 -14.70
C THR A 29 18.42 -9.06 -16.03
N GLN A 30 18.08 -8.18 -16.99
CA GLN A 30 17.57 -8.59 -18.31
C GLN A 30 18.57 -9.49 -19.05
N GLY A 31 18.07 -10.64 -19.53
CA GLY A 31 18.87 -11.67 -20.21
C GLY A 31 19.40 -12.79 -19.31
N GLN A 32 19.27 -12.65 -17.98
CA GLN A 32 19.44 -13.74 -17.03
C GLN A 32 18.11 -14.48 -16.80
N SER A 33 18.16 -15.61 -16.09
CA SER A 33 16.95 -16.24 -15.54
C SER A 33 16.40 -15.40 -14.38
N ILE A 34 15.09 -15.15 -14.35
CA ILE A 34 14.41 -14.52 -13.22
C ILE A 34 14.58 -15.41 -11.99
N ASP A 35 15.09 -14.88 -10.89
CA ASP A 35 15.19 -15.60 -9.63
C ASP A 35 13.79 -16.01 -9.13
N GLN A 36 13.66 -17.25 -8.64
CA GLN A 36 12.41 -17.80 -8.11
C GLN A 36 12.42 -17.84 -6.57
N THR A 37 13.52 -17.44 -5.94
CA THR A 37 13.68 -17.44 -4.48
C THR A 37 12.71 -16.46 -3.80
N PRO A 38 12.48 -15.21 -4.24
CA PRO A 38 11.43 -14.35 -3.68
C PRO A 38 10.03 -14.96 -3.81
N ALA A 39 9.76 -15.60 -4.95
CA ALA A 39 8.47 -16.26 -5.21
C ALA A 39 8.21 -17.47 -4.32
N THR A 40 9.27 -18.08 -3.80
CA THR A 40 9.23 -19.18 -2.83
C THR A 40 9.08 -18.64 -1.42
N LEU A 41 9.91 -17.66 -1.06
CA LEU A 41 9.90 -16.94 0.22
C LEU A 41 8.54 -16.35 0.59
N LEU A 42 7.85 -15.77 -0.40
CA LEU A 42 6.55 -15.10 -0.25
C LEU A 42 5.33 -16.02 -0.58
N ASP A 43 5.55 -17.31 -0.86
CA ASP A 43 4.54 -18.29 -1.32
C ASP A 43 3.61 -17.75 -2.45
N CYS A 44 4.24 -17.16 -3.46
CA CYS A 44 3.55 -16.35 -4.47
C CYS A 44 2.60 -17.10 -5.40
N PRO A 45 2.81 -18.38 -5.76
CA PRO A 45 1.84 -19.10 -6.59
C PRO A 45 0.51 -19.39 -5.88
N ALA A 46 0.46 -19.33 -4.54
CA ALA A 46 -0.71 -19.68 -3.74
C ALA A 46 -1.37 -18.48 -3.04
N TYR A 47 -0.59 -17.58 -2.44
CA TYR A 47 -1.10 -16.45 -1.66
C TYR A 47 -0.76 -15.10 -2.30
N GLY A 48 0.44 -14.96 -2.87
CA GLY A 48 0.90 -13.72 -3.47
C GLY A 48 1.59 -12.78 -2.48
N GLY A 49 2.02 -11.63 -2.98
CA GLY A 49 2.75 -10.62 -2.22
C GLY A 49 2.93 -9.32 -3.01
N TRP A 50 3.54 -8.33 -2.38
CA TRP A 50 3.90 -7.05 -3.00
C TRP A 50 5.36 -7.07 -3.50
N ASP A 51 5.59 -6.45 -4.64
CA ASP A 51 6.92 -6.18 -5.18
C ASP A 51 7.02 -4.69 -5.50
N LEU A 52 8.09 -4.03 -5.03
CA LEU A 52 8.35 -2.62 -5.33
C LEU A 52 9.59 -2.49 -6.21
N GLU A 53 9.36 -1.81 -7.33
CA GLU A 53 10.28 -1.69 -8.45
C GLU A 53 10.53 -0.22 -8.75
N THR A 54 11.80 0.20 -8.81
CA THR A 54 12.19 1.62 -9.04
C THR A 54 12.60 1.84 -10.48
N LEU A 55 11.94 2.79 -11.17
CA LEU A 55 12.22 3.14 -12.55
C LEU A 55 12.51 4.63 -12.71
N LEU A 56 13.44 4.95 -13.62
CA LEU A 56 13.90 6.32 -13.88
C LEU A 56 13.54 6.71 -15.31
N THR A 57 12.84 7.84 -15.49
CA THR A 57 12.39 8.24 -16.83
C THR A 57 13.46 8.90 -17.69
N HIS A 58 14.51 9.48 -17.09
CA HIS A 58 15.56 10.26 -17.77
C HIS A 58 16.97 9.72 -17.43
N GLU A 59 17.11 8.41 -17.29
CA GLU A 59 18.38 7.71 -17.09
C GLU A 59 18.61 6.63 -18.16
N GLY A 60 19.77 5.96 -18.16
CA GLY A 60 20.08 4.88 -19.10
C GLY A 60 19.07 3.72 -19.10
N TYR A 61 18.89 3.07 -20.27
CA TYR A 61 17.88 2.04 -20.60
C TYR A 61 17.57 0.99 -19.49
N PHE A 62 18.59 0.59 -18.71
CA PHE A 62 18.47 -0.29 -17.54
C PHE A 62 17.33 0.10 -16.58
N TRP A 63 17.14 1.40 -16.36
CA TRP A 63 16.13 1.94 -15.45
C TRP A 63 14.77 2.18 -16.10
N GLY A 64 14.64 1.90 -17.41
CA GLY A 64 13.44 2.17 -18.18
C GLY A 64 12.45 1.00 -18.16
N PRO A 65 11.15 1.26 -18.41
CA PRO A 65 10.09 0.25 -18.37
C PRO A 65 10.33 -0.92 -19.32
N TRP A 66 10.99 -0.69 -20.46
CA TRP A 66 11.33 -1.73 -21.44
C TRP A 66 12.42 -2.70 -20.99
N TYR A 67 13.20 -2.35 -19.96
CA TYR A 67 14.15 -3.28 -19.35
C TYR A 67 13.43 -4.29 -18.46
N ILE A 68 12.55 -3.77 -17.59
CA ILE A 68 11.86 -4.51 -16.53
C ILE A 68 10.59 -5.24 -16.99
N LEU A 69 10.03 -4.88 -18.14
CA LEU A 69 8.80 -5.48 -18.70
C LEU A 69 8.75 -7.02 -18.66
N PRO A 70 9.85 -7.78 -18.91
CA PRO A 70 9.82 -9.24 -18.80
C PRO A 70 9.69 -9.75 -17.37
N LEU A 71 10.21 -9.03 -16.37
CA LEU A 71 9.95 -9.32 -14.96
C LEU A 71 8.47 -9.10 -14.67
N TYR A 72 7.93 -7.91 -14.92
CA TYR A 72 6.53 -7.57 -14.66
C TYR A 72 5.57 -8.57 -15.31
N ALA A 73 5.83 -8.99 -16.55
CA ALA A 73 5.05 -10.01 -17.24
C ALA A 73 5.13 -11.40 -16.56
N HIS A 74 6.27 -11.78 -15.99
CA HIS A 74 6.44 -13.02 -15.22
C HIS A 74 5.74 -12.92 -13.86
N LEU A 75 6.01 -11.85 -13.09
CA LEU A 75 5.40 -11.56 -11.79
C LEU A 75 3.86 -11.51 -11.85
N ALA A 76 3.31 -11.01 -12.96
CA ALA A 76 1.86 -10.91 -13.14
C ALA A 76 1.19 -12.22 -13.60
N THR A 77 1.90 -13.10 -14.32
CA THR A 77 1.29 -14.26 -15.01
C THR A 77 1.72 -15.64 -14.52
N GLN A 78 2.89 -15.77 -13.89
CA GLN A 78 3.43 -17.04 -13.37
C GLN A 78 3.39 -17.11 -11.85
N GLN A 79 3.20 -15.97 -11.19
CA GLN A 79 3.19 -15.76 -9.74
C GLN A 79 1.99 -14.84 -9.41
N ASN A 80 1.50 -14.82 -8.17
CA ASN A 80 0.39 -13.94 -7.75
C ASN A 80 0.90 -12.60 -7.17
N MET A 81 1.92 -12.00 -7.79
CA MET A 81 2.49 -10.72 -7.29
C MET A 81 1.68 -9.52 -7.75
N THR A 82 1.50 -8.52 -6.88
CA THR A 82 1.13 -7.15 -7.29
C THR A 82 2.39 -6.30 -7.27
N VAL A 83 2.65 -5.60 -8.37
CA VAL A 83 3.78 -4.69 -8.48
C VAL A 83 3.33 -3.26 -8.17
N ILE A 84 4.07 -2.58 -7.31
CA ILE A 84 4.05 -1.13 -7.13
C ILE A 84 5.28 -0.59 -7.88
N THR A 85 5.11 0.48 -8.67
CA THR A 85 6.22 1.10 -9.39
C THR A 85 6.54 2.47 -8.78
N ARG A 86 7.75 2.66 -8.28
CA ARG A 86 8.27 4.00 -7.99
C ARG A 86 8.84 4.61 -9.26
N VAL A 87 8.39 5.83 -9.55
CA VAL A 87 8.80 6.59 -10.75
C VAL A 87 9.54 7.84 -10.31
N ASP A 88 10.84 7.83 -10.53
CA ASP A 88 11.74 8.96 -10.31
C ASP A 88 12.17 9.57 -11.66
N TYR A 89 12.73 10.77 -11.64
CA TYR A 89 13.26 11.43 -12.83
C TYR A 89 14.61 10.83 -13.26
N ARG A 90 15.62 10.85 -12.39
CA ARG A 90 16.92 10.18 -12.61
C ARG A 90 17.63 9.87 -11.29
N TRP A 91 18.80 9.25 -11.34
CA TRP A 91 19.54 8.94 -10.10
C TRP A 91 19.96 10.23 -9.38
N SER A 92 19.80 10.26 -8.06
CA SER A 92 19.94 11.47 -7.23
C SER A 92 19.03 12.66 -7.62
N GLU A 93 17.96 12.46 -8.40
CA GLU A 93 16.92 13.49 -8.62
C GLU A 93 15.55 12.81 -8.77
N THR A 94 14.83 12.77 -7.65
CA THR A 94 13.52 12.11 -7.59
C THR A 94 12.48 12.77 -8.50
N VAL A 95 12.39 14.10 -8.47
CA VAL A 95 11.53 14.90 -9.35
C VAL A 95 12.31 16.07 -9.96
N PRO A 96 12.03 16.47 -11.22
CA PRO A 96 12.82 17.47 -11.92
C PRO A 96 12.45 18.88 -11.45
N ALA A 97 13.44 19.63 -10.97
CA ALA A 97 13.27 21.01 -10.52
C ALA A 97 12.55 21.89 -11.57
N PRO A 98 11.73 22.89 -11.18
CA PRO A 98 11.04 23.78 -12.13
C PRO A 98 11.97 24.53 -13.11
N GLY A 99 13.27 24.64 -12.82
CA GLY A 99 14.30 25.18 -13.72
C GLY A 99 14.94 24.16 -14.66
N ASN A 100 14.63 22.87 -14.54
CA ASN A 100 15.14 21.80 -15.39
C ASN A 100 14.39 21.83 -16.75
N PRO A 101 15.10 21.83 -17.91
CA PRO A 101 14.49 21.84 -19.24
C PRO A 101 13.46 20.75 -19.51
N ASP A 102 13.60 19.58 -18.88
CA ASP A 102 12.74 18.41 -19.08
C ASP A 102 11.51 18.40 -18.15
N SER A 103 11.49 19.25 -17.11
CA SER A 103 10.37 19.34 -16.14
C SER A 103 8.99 19.57 -16.80
N PRO A 104 8.83 20.43 -17.83
CA PRO A 104 7.56 20.57 -18.56
C PRO A 104 7.14 19.33 -19.38
N GLY A 105 8.09 18.46 -19.73
CA GLY A 105 7.83 17.22 -20.47
C GLY A 105 7.65 15.99 -19.57
N TRP A 106 8.11 16.06 -18.32
CA TRP A 106 8.15 14.91 -17.41
C TRP A 106 6.82 14.16 -17.24
N PRO A 107 5.65 14.82 -17.09
CA PRO A 107 4.36 14.11 -17.00
C PRO A 107 4.05 13.24 -18.21
N ALA A 108 4.48 13.62 -19.43
CA ALA A 108 4.30 12.80 -20.63
C ALA A 108 5.25 11.59 -20.63
N ALA A 109 6.49 11.75 -20.18
CA ALA A 109 7.43 10.64 -20.02
C ALA A 109 6.96 9.61 -18.98
N VAL A 110 6.33 10.08 -17.88
CA VAL A 110 5.67 9.18 -16.91
C VAL A 110 4.46 8.47 -17.54
N VAL A 111 3.64 9.15 -18.34
CA VAL A 111 2.53 8.52 -19.08
C VAL A 111 3.02 7.43 -20.05
N ASP A 112 4.14 7.63 -20.74
CA ASP A 112 4.74 6.60 -21.61
C ASP A 112 5.26 5.39 -20.82
N LEU A 113 5.80 5.62 -19.61
CA LEU A 113 6.17 4.56 -18.67
C LEU A 113 4.95 3.75 -18.21
N VAL A 114 3.91 4.43 -17.73
CA VAL A 114 2.64 3.81 -17.33
C VAL A 114 2.03 3.04 -18.50
N ASN A 115 1.99 3.62 -19.71
CA ASN A 115 1.48 2.95 -20.91
C ASN A 115 2.25 1.66 -21.25
N THR A 116 3.55 1.62 -20.99
CA THR A 116 4.37 0.41 -21.21
C THR A 116 4.00 -0.71 -20.22
N LEU A 117 3.69 -0.37 -18.97
CA LEU A 117 3.53 -1.33 -17.86
C LEU A 117 2.08 -1.62 -17.44
N ALA A 118 1.09 -0.88 -17.95
CA ALA A 118 -0.32 -0.95 -17.51
C ALA A 118 -1.08 -2.28 -17.78
N ASP A 119 -0.47 -3.33 -18.33
CA ASP A 119 -1.07 -4.68 -18.28
C ASP A 119 -0.67 -5.45 -16.99
N PHE A 120 0.30 -4.93 -16.23
CA PHE A 120 0.98 -5.62 -15.11
C PHE A 120 1.14 -4.77 -13.84
N CYS A 121 0.94 -3.45 -13.92
CA CYS A 121 0.95 -2.52 -12.79
C CYS A 121 -0.18 -1.47 -12.95
N HIS A 122 -0.58 -0.84 -11.84
CA HIS A 122 -1.49 0.31 -11.79
C HIS A 122 -1.28 1.21 -10.55
N ILE A 123 -0.30 0.93 -9.68
CA ILE A 123 0.00 1.69 -8.46
C ILE A 123 1.36 2.37 -8.65
N TRP A 124 1.37 3.70 -8.66
CA TRP A 124 2.50 4.51 -9.09
C TRP A 124 2.93 5.48 -7.99
N VAL A 125 4.11 5.29 -7.40
CA VAL A 125 4.69 6.23 -6.44
C VAL A 125 5.43 7.32 -7.20
N ILE A 126 4.99 8.57 -7.08
CA ILE A 126 5.65 9.69 -7.78
C ILE A 126 6.78 10.23 -6.90
N GLY A 127 7.95 9.61 -7.03
CA GLY A 127 9.18 10.00 -6.36
C GLY A 127 9.50 9.29 -5.05
N ASN A 128 10.60 9.70 -4.42
CA ASN A 128 11.18 9.16 -3.20
C ASN A 128 11.66 10.29 -2.28
N GLU A 129 11.22 10.32 -1.02
CA GLU A 129 11.86 11.05 0.08
C GLU A 129 12.27 12.53 -0.20
N PRO A 130 11.40 13.38 -0.78
CA PRO A 130 11.74 14.76 -1.19
C PRO A 130 12.24 15.69 -0.06
N ASN A 131 11.98 15.31 1.19
CA ASN A 131 12.46 15.96 2.41
C ASN A 131 13.90 15.54 2.81
N HIS A 132 14.56 14.66 2.06
CA HIS A 132 15.94 14.24 2.32
C HIS A 132 16.95 15.33 1.92
N ILE A 133 17.70 15.84 2.89
CA ILE A 133 18.66 16.93 2.68
C ILE A 133 19.87 16.48 1.88
N GLY A 134 20.21 17.23 0.83
CA GLY A 134 21.43 17.04 0.04
C GLY A 134 21.37 15.88 -0.95
N ALA A 135 20.19 15.29 -1.17
CA ALA A 135 20.00 14.24 -2.15
C ALA A 135 19.94 14.77 -3.60
N TYR A 136 19.54 16.02 -3.81
CA TYR A 136 19.07 16.50 -5.12
C TYR A 136 19.95 17.62 -5.72
N GLU A 137 20.70 17.30 -6.77
CA GLU A 137 21.75 18.16 -7.35
C GLU A 137 21.24 19.52 -7.88
N HIS A 138 20.00 19.57 -8.38
CA HIS A 138 19.45 20.72 -9.11
C HIS A 138 18.39 21.53 -8.33
N TRP A 139 18.17 21.22 -7.06
CA TRP A 139 17.25 21.97 -6.19
C TRP A 139 18.03 22.98 -5.31
N PRO A 140 17.56 24.25 -5.16
CA PRO A 140 18.38 25.34 -4.60
C PRO A 140 19.01 25.08 -3.23
N ASP A 141 18.28 24.40 -2.34
CA ASP A 141 18.70 24.06 -0.98
C ASP A 141 18.92 22.55 -0.78
N GLY A 142 19.11 21.79 -1.87
CA GLY A 142 19.31 20.34 -1.85
C GLY A 142 18.13 19.52 -1.30
N THR A 143 16.96 20.15 -1.21
CA THR A 143 15.66 19.62 -0.76
C THR A 143 14.57 20.11 -1.70
N ILE A 144 13.44 19.41 -1.75
CA ILE A 144 12.28 19.80 -2.57
C ILE A 144 11.24 20.46 -1.65
N PRO A 145 10.83 21.71 -1.89
CA PRO A 145 9.77 22.36 -1.12
C PRO A 145 8.42 21.62 -1.26
N PRO A 146 7.61 21.51 -0.20
CA PRO A 146 6.33 20.82 -0.22
C PRO A 146 5.38 21.26 -1.35
N ALA A 147 5.29 22.58 -1.59
CA ALA A 147 4.44 23.16 -2.63
C ALA A 147 4.92 22.88 -4.06
N ASP A 148 6.24 22.79 -4.29
CA ASP A 148 6.80 22.44 -5.60
C ASP A 148 6.60 20.94 -5.89
N TYR A 149 6.79 20.07 -4.88
CA TYR A 149 6.42 18.66 -5.01
C TYR A 149 4.92 18.51 -5.33
N ALA A 150 4.05 19.17 -4.57
CA ALA A 150 2.60 19.12 -4.77
C ALA A 150 2.17 19.53 -6.19
N ALA A 151 2.80 20.58 -6.75
CA ALA A 151 2.55 21.00 -8.12
C ALA A 151 2.99 19.94 -9.15
N ILE A 152 4.15 19.30 -8.93
CA ILE A 152 4.67 18.22 -9.78
C ILE A 152 3.79 16.95 -9.68
N TYR A 153 3.46 16.51 -8.47
CA TYR A 153 2.58 15.37 -8.19
C TYR A 153 1.24 15.53 -8.93
N ARG A 154 0.56 16.66 -8.77
CA ARG A 154 -0.71 16.95 -9.47
C ARG A 154 -0.55 16.93 -10.98
N SER A 155 0.54 17.47 -11.51
CA SER A 155 0.82 17.49 -12.95
C SER A 155 0.95 16.06 -13.51
N VAL A 156 1.70 15.19 -12.83
CA VAL A 156 1.87 13.78 -13.21
C VAL A 156 0.59 12.98 -13.01
N ARG A 157 -0.04 13.08 -11.83
CA ARG A 157 -1.29 12.39 -11.49
C ARG A 157 -2.41 12.70 -12.49
N ASN A 158 -2.61 13.97 -12.82
CA ASN A 158 -3.62 14.36 -13.79
C ASN A 158 -3.22 14.00 -15.24
N ALA A 159 -1.93 13.92 -15.58
CA ALA A 159 -1.50 13.38 -16.87
C ALA A 159 -1.80 11.86 -17.00
N ILE A 160 -1.54 11.08 -15.94
CA ILE A 160 -1.88 9.65 -15.89
C ILE A 160 -3.39 9.45 -16.08
N HIS A 161 -4.23 10.10 -15.26
CA HIS A 161 -5.69 9.94 -15.32
C HIS A 161 -6.34 10.45 -16.62
N THR A 162 -5.69 11.34 -17.37
CA THR A 162 -6.24 11.87 -18.64
C THR A 162 -5.68 11.20 -19.89
N SER A 163 -4.45 10.66 -19.83
CA SER A 163 -3.67 10.33 -21.03
C SER A 163 -3.05 8.92 -21.02
N ALA A 164 -2.99 8.23 -19.87
CA ALA A 164 -2.58 6.83 -19.83
C ALA A 164 -3.72 5.89 -20.26
N ARG A 165 -3.37 4.74 -20.84
CA ARG A 165 -4.33 3.66 -21.11
C ARG A 165 -4.85 3.05 -19.82
N SER A 166 -6.09 2.57 -19.83
CA SER A 166 -6.66 1.79 -18.73
C SER A 166 -5.82 0.55 -18.41
N SER A 167 -5.55 0.31 -17.12
CA SER A 167 -5.00 -0.97 -16.67
C SER A 167 -6.07 -2.07 -16.67
N ARG A 168 -5.64 -3.34 -16.63
CA ARG A 168 -6.51 -4.51 -16.44
C ARG A 168 -6.65 -4.93 -14.97
N LEU A 169 -5.82 -4.36 -14.08
CA LEU A 169 -5.85 -4.63 -12.64
C LEU A 169 -6.89 -3.74 -11.95
N GLY A 170 -6.95 -2.46 -12.34
CA GLY A 170 -7.98 -1.53 -11.89
C GLY A 170 -7.80 -0.12 -12.47
N PRO A 171 -8.40 0.91 -11.85
CA PRO A 171 -7.99 2.29 -12.03
C PRO A 171 -6.51 2.48 -11.68
N HIS A 172 -5.88 3.53 -12.22
CA HIS A 172 -4.54 3.94 -11.76
C HIS A 172 -4.64 4.60 -10.38
N VAL A 173 -3.73 4.25 -9.48
CA VAL A 173 -3.59 4.85 -8.15
C VAL A 173 -2.25 5.55 -8.08
N VAL A 174 -2.25 6.89 -8.12
CA VAL A 174 -1.02 7.67 -8.14
C VAL A 174 -0.70 8.13 -6.71
N LEU A 175 0.19 7.39 -6.05
CA LEU A 175 0.54 7.59 -4.65
C LEU A 175 1.42 8.83 -4.46
N PHE A 176 1.08 9.62 -3.43
CA PHE A 176 1.96 10.62 -2.84
C PHE A 176 3.25 9.96 -2.37
N THR A 177 4.40 10.62 -2.57
CA THR A 177 5.73 10.10 -2.21
C THR A 177 5.89 9.84 -0.71
N PRO A 178 6.67 8.83 -0.31
CA PRO A 178 7.09 8.64 1.07
C PRO A 178 8.09 9.72 1.51
N VAL A 179 8.20 9.94 2.82
CA VAL A 179 9.14 10.89 3.43
C VAL A 179 10.27 10.17 4.17
N ALA A 180 11.51 10.63 3.99
CA ALA A 180 12.67 10.14 4.75
C ALA A 180 12.42 10.30 6.26
N PRO A 181 12.72 9.31 7.11
CA PRO A 181 12.39 9.33 8.55
C PRO A 181 13.31 10.27 9.36
N ASN A 182 13.01 11.57 9.32
CA ASN A 182 13.75 12.64 9.99
C ASN A 182 12.81 13.56 10.82
N PRO A 183 13.33 14.41 11.73
CA PRO A 183 12.48 15.22 12.61
C PRO A 183 11.49 16.18 11.93
N THR A 184 11.61 16.39 10.62
CA THR A 184 10.78 17.29 9.80
C THR A 184 9.84 16.56 8.83
N SER A 185 9.81 15.21 8.82
CA SER A 185 8.99 14.42 7.89
C SER A 185 7.51 14.79 7.92
N ASN A 186 6.96 14.90 9.13
CA ASN A 186 5.53 15.10 9.35
C ASN A 186 5.09 16.53 9.04
N ASP A 187 5.95 17.52 9.29
CA ASP A 187 5.72 18.91 8.90
C ASP A 187 5.74 19.04 7.36
N TRP A 188 6.76 18.45 6.71
CA TRP A 188 6.87 18.43 5.25
C TRP A 188 5.66 17.74 4.60
N LEU A 189 5.25 16.58 5.10
CA LEU A 189 4.08 15.84 4.63
C LEU A 189 2.78 16.65 4.82
N ALA A 190 2.62 17.30 5.97
CA ALA A 190 1.45 18.13 6.26
C ALA A 190 1.34 19.35 5.32
N GLU A 191 2.45 20.04 5.05
CA GLU A 191 2.52 21.16 4.10
C GLU A 191 2.31 20.70 2.65
N ALA A 192 2.79 19.51 2.29
CA ALA A 192 2.66 18.97 0.94
C ALA A 192 1.20 18.57 0.65
N ILE A 193 0.49 18.01 1.64
CA ILE A 193 -0.94 17.72 1.55
C ILE A 193 -1.76 19.01 1.46
N ASP A 194 -1.46 20.04 2.26
CA ASP A 194 -2.17 21.34 2.21
C ASP A 194 -2.10 22.04 0.84
N ALA A 195 -1.11 21.68 0.01
CA ALA A 195 -0.92 22.22 -1.34
C ALA A 195 -1.69 21.45 -2.44
N VAL A 196 -2.42 20.37 -2.11
CA VAL A 196 -3.18 19.54 -3.06
C VAL A 196 -4.65 19.42 -2.68
N PRO A 197 -5.61 19.64 -3.60
CA PRO A 197 -7.03 19.36 -3.35
C PRO A 197 -7.25 17.89 -2.98
N HIS A 198 -8.13 17.59 -2.02
CA HIS A 198 -8.28 16.23 -1.50
C HIS A 198 -8.76 15.23 -2.57
N GLU A 199 -9.54 15.71 -3.54
CA GLU A 199 -9.98 14.97 -4.73
C GLU A 199 -8.88 14.70 -5.77
N GLU A 200 -7.70 15.34 -5.61
CA GLU A 200 -6.50 15.13 -6.41
C GLU A 200 -5.45 14.22 -5.75
N ILE A 201 -5.72 13.69 -4.54
CA ILE A 201 -4.87 12.71 -3.85
C ILE A 201 -5.47 11.32 -4.01
N ASP A 202 -4.78 10.40 -4.67
CA ASP A 202 -5.27 9.02 -4.86
C ASP A 202 -4.92 8.08 -3.70
N GLY A 203 -3.84 8.37 -2.96
CA GLY A 203 -3.28 7.51 -1.93
C GLY A 203 -1.89 7.96 -1.49
N PHE A 204 -1.30 7.24 -0.53
CA PHE A 204 0.03 7.54 0.03
C PHE A 204 0.96 6.33 -0.02
N ALA A 205 2.23 6.61 -0.28
CA ALA A 205 3.34 5.76 0.12
C ALA A 205 3.97 6.32 1.40
N ILE A 206 4.43 5.45 2.31
CA ILE A 206 5.14 5.83 3.55
C ILE A 206 6.38 4.95 3.76
N HIS A 207 7.42 5.50 4.41
CA HIS A 207 8.60 4.75 4.83
C HIS A 207 8.65 4.63 6.36
N ALA A 208 9.15 3.50 6.87
CA ALA A 208 9.37 3.29 8.31
C ALA A 208 10.56 2.35 8.57
N TYR A 209 11.67 2.91 9.07
CA TYR A 209 12.94 2.21 9.27
C TYR A 209 13.35 2.17 10.74
N ALA A 210 13.65 0.98 11.27
CA ALA A 210 14.05 0.84 12.67
C ALA A 210 15.54 1.16 12.90
N ARG A 211 15.90 2.46 12.97
CA ARG A 211 17.11 2.94 13.68
C ARG A 211 17.08 4.44 14.00
N MET A 212 17.01 4.73 15.31
CA MET A 212 17.20 6.04 15.98
C MET A 212 16.08 7.09 15.89
N TRP A 213 16.13 8.01 16.89
CA TRP A 213 15.25 9.13 17.24
C TRP A 213 13.75 8.83 17.51
N ILE A 214 13.12 7.91 16.79
CA ILE A 214 11.73 7.48 17.02
C ILE A 214 11.55 6.00 16.60
N SER A 215 10.63 5.24 17.21
CA SER A 215 10.50 3.80 16.91
C SER A 215 9.78 3.56 15.58
N PHE A 216 9.91 2.35 15.01
CA PHE A 216 9.19 1.95 13.79
C PHE A 216 7.68 2.22 13.89
N HIS A 217 7.07 1.88 15.03
CA HIS A 217 5.67 2.13 15.32
C HIS A 217 5.34 3.63 15.25
N ASP A 218 6.12 4.47 15.94
CA ASP A 218 5.90 5.92 15.95
C ASP A 218 6.09 6.55 14.56
N GLN A 219 6.98 6.01 13.71
CA GLN A 219 7.19 6.50 12.34
C GLN A 219 5.94 6.32 11.49
N PHE A 220 5.37 5.11 11.43
CA PHE A 220 4.18 4.90 10.61
C PHE A 220 2.94 5.51 11.27
N ALA A 221 2.75 5.35 12.58
CA ALA A 221 1.58 5.87 13.29
C ALA A 221 1.48 7.40 13.23
N SER A 222 2.61 8.13 13.28
CA SER A 222 2.59 9.60 13.18
C SER A 222 2.41 10.11 11.74
N GLN A 223 2.92 9.41 10.71
CA GLN A 223 2.61 9.72 9.30
C GLN A 223 1.12 9.50 9.02
N LEU A 224 0.55 8.37 9.47
CA LEU A 224 -0.88 8.11 9.40
C LEU A 224 -1.70 9.16 10.16
N GLN A 225 -1.24 9.60 11.35
CA GLN A 225 -1.89 10.67 12.10
C GLN A 225 -1.90 12.01 11.33
N VAL A 226 -0.86 12.34 10.55
CA VAL A 226 -0.86 13.52 9.67
C VAL A 226 -1.93 13.36 8.59
N ILE A 227 -1.96 12.24 7.87
CA ILE A 227 -2.94 11.96 6.81
C ILE A 227 -4.38 12.02 7.37
N ASP A 228 -4.60 11.40 8.52
CA ASP A 228 -5.88 11.42 9.24
C ASP A 228 -6.31 12.84 9.66
N ALA A 229 -5.37 13.64 10.18
CA ALA A 229 -5.63 15.01 10.61
C ALA A 229 -5.93 15.97 9.44
N LYS A 230 -5.51 15.61 8.21
CA LYS A 230 -5.92 16.27 6.97
C LYS A 230 -7.29 15.76 6.44
N GLY A 231 -7.93 14.81 7.13
CA GLY A 231 -9.24 14.28 6.74
C GLY A 231 -9.19 13.31 5.57
N LEU A 232 -8.04 12.69 5.30
CA LEU A 232 -7.81 11.74 4.21
C LEU A 232 -7.87 10.27 4.67
N ARG A 233 -8.72 10.02 5.68
CA ARG A 233 -8.92 8.73 6.38
C ARG A 233 -9.45 7.61 5.47
N ASP A 234 -9.87 7.96 4.25
CA ASP A 234 -10.43 7.08 3.24
C ASP A 234 -9.39 6.64 2.19
N ARG A 235 -8.20 7.25 2.17
CA ARG A 235 -7.18 7.00 1.16
C ARG A 235 -6.45 5.66 1.40
N PRO A 236 -6.03 4.93 0.35
CA PRO A 236 -5.12 3.80 0.50
C PRO A 236 -3.72 4.26 0.94
N VAL A 237 -3.06 3.47 1.79
CA VAL A 237 -1.69 3.71 2.25
C VAL A 237 -0.85 2.44 2.09
N TYR A 238 0.35 2.58 1.52
CA TYR A 238 1.30 1.49 1.31
C TYR A 238 2.64 1.83 1.97
N MET A 239 3.24 0.89 2.69
CA MET A 239 4.55 1.06 3.30
C MET A 239 5.62 0.60 2.31
N THR A 240 6.09 1.52 1.47
CA THR A 240 6.93 1.21 0.31
C THR A 240 8.37 0.82 0.70
N GLU A 241 8.88 1.30 1.83
CA GLU A 241 10.12 0.78 2.39
C GLU A 241 9.98 0.64 3.91
N MET A 242 10.32 -0.55 4.38
CA MET A 242 10.60 -0.82 5.78
C MET A 242 11.79 -1.76 5.92
N GLY A 243 12.44 -1.71 7.06
CA GLY A 243 13.62 -2.52 7.31
C GLY A 243 14.45 -2.02 8.48
N ILE A 244 15.56 -2.71 8.71
CA ILE A 244 16.57 -2.36 9.70
C ILE A 244 17.94 -2.70 9.14
N TYR A 245 18.86 -1.74 9.23
CA TYR A 245 20.27 -1.99 8.92
C TYR A 245 20.81 -3.07 9.85
N ALA A 246 21.54 -4.03 9.32
CA ALA A 246 22.40 -4.94 10.07
C ALA A 246 23.77 -4.95 9.41
N GLN A 247 24.84 -4.66 10.15
CA GLN A 247 26.18 -4.67 9.58
C GLN A 247 26.52 -6.08 9.03
N PRO A 248 26.88 -6.23 7.74
CA PRO A 248 27.28 -7.52 7.18
C PRO A 248 28.40 -8.18 7.99
N GLY A 249 28.21 -9.46 8.32
CA GLY A 249 29.06 -10.22 9.23
C GLY A 249 28.85 -9.98 10.73
N ASN A 250 27.91 -9.13 11.15
CA ASN A 250 27.55 -8.94 12.57
C ASN A 250 26.28 -9.70 12.96
N LEU A 251 26.47 -10.96 13.39
CA LEU A 251 25.42 -11.85 13.92
C LEU A 251 24.55 -11.22 15.02
N THR A 252 25.02 -10.19 15.74
CA THR A 252 24.20 -9.53 16.78
C THR A 252 23.17 -8.58 16.17
N GLU A 253 23.52 -7.91 15.07
CA GLU A 253 22.60 -7.01 14.36
C GLU A 253 21.67 -7.78 13.42
N GLU A 254 22.15 -8.87 12.84
CA GLU A 254 21.35 -9.82 12.07
C GLU A 254 20.24 -10.47 12.92
N ALA A 255 20.58 -10.97 14.11
CA ALA A 255 19.58 -11.50 15.05
C ALA A 255 18.53 -10.44 15.44
N ALA A 256 18.93 -9.17 15.53
CA ALA A 256 18.01 -8.05 15.75
C ALA A 256 17.16 -7.74 14.51
N ALA A 257 17.67 -7.93 13.29
CA ALA A 257 16.89 -7.81 12.05
C ALA A 257 15.87 -8.95 11.91
N ALA A 258 16.26 -10.18 12.23
CA ALA A 258 15.37 -11.33 12.30
C ALA A 258 14.25 -11.13 13.34
N ALA A 259 14.56 -10.60 14.53
CA ALA A 259 13.55 -10.22 15.51
C ALA A 259 12.60 -9.12 14.97
N PHE A 260 13.17 -8.02 14.48
CA PHE A 260 12.41 -6.88 13.93
C PHE A 260 11.48 -7.29 12.78
N CYS A 261 11.89 -8.18 11.87
CA CYS A 261 11.06 -8.65 10.76
C CYS A 261 9.73 -9.22 11.27
N ARG A 262 9.78 -10.17 12.20
CA ARG A 262 8.59 -10.79 12.81
C ARG A 262 7.77 -9.79 13.61
N GLU A 263 8.43 -8.90 14.36
CA GLU A 263 7.78 -7.90 15.22
C GLU A 263 7.05 -6.82 14.40
N ALA A 264 7.68 -6.26 13.36
CA ALA A 264 7.13 -5.18 12.55
C ALA A 264 5.86 -5.59 11.77
N PHE A 265 5.88 -6.78 11.16
CA PHE A 265 4.71 -7.31 10.47
C PHE A 265 3.58 -7.71 11.44
N ALA A 266 3.91 -8.23 12.63
CA ALA A 266 2.93 -8.50 13.67
C ALA A 266 2.29 -7.22 14.23
N ASP A 267 3.09 -6.15 14.40
CA ASP A 267 2.65 -4.84 14.87
C ASP A 267 1.70 -4.18 13.85
N VAL A 268 2.07 -4.09 12.57
CA VAL A 268 1.20 -3.50 11.53
C VAL A 268 -0.08 -4.34 11.33
N ASN A 269 0.00 -5.67 11.39
CA ASN A 269 -1.20 -6.53 11.39
C ASN A 269 -2.11 -6.26 12.60
N THR A 270 -1.53 -6.00 13.78
CA THR A 270 -2.29 -5.64 15.00
C THR A 270 -2.91 -4.25 14.87
N TRP A 271 -2.16 -3.28 14.32
CA TRP A 271 -2.64 -1.94 14.02
C TRP A 271 -3.80 -1.95 13.03
N ASN A 272 -3.70 -2.72 11.93
CA ASN A 272 -4.74 -2.92 10.93
C ASN A 272 -6.01 -3.60 11.49
N GLN A 273 -5.97 -4.19 12.70
CA GLN A 273 -7.14 -4.72 13.39
C GLN A 273 -7.79 -3.71 14.35
N GLY A 274 -7.13 -2.59 14.64
CA GLY A 274 -7.64 -1.51 15.50
C GLY A 274 -8.79 -0.73 14.86
N LEU A 275 -9.83 -0.44 15.65
CA LEU A 275 -10.99 0.33 15.20
C LEU A 275 -10.65 1.82 15.10
N GLY A 276 -10.98 2.42 13.95
CA GLY A 276 -10.63 3.80 13.64
C GLY A 276 -9.15 4.04 13.35
N HIS A 277 -8.32 2.99 13.23
CA HIS A 277 -6.95 3.09 12.72
C HIS A 277 -6.94 3.14 11.20
N HIS A 278 -6.06 3.96 10.62
CA HIS A 278 -5.81 4.02 9.17
C HIS A 278 -4.93 2.83 8.78
N ASN A 279 -5.42 1.95 7.90
CA ASN A 279 -4.71 0.71 7.58
C ASN A 279 -3.52 0.96 6.64
N ILE A 280 -2.50 0.10 6.76
CA ILE A 280 -1.42 -0.06 5.79
C ILE A 280 -1.73 -1.31 4.96
N ILE A 281 -1.96 -1.14 3.66
CA ILE A 281 -2.44 -2.20 2.76
C ILE A 281 -1.36 -3.26 2.53
N GLY A 282 -0.17 -2.83 2.14
CA GLY A 282 1.00 -3.68 1.91
C GLY A 282 2.27 -3.03 2.44
N MET A 283 3.26 -3.85 2.77
CA MET A 283 4.59 -3.46 3.24
C MET A 283 5.66 -4.17 2.42
N THR A 284 6.59 -3.42 1.84
CA THR A 284 7.72 -3.96 1.06
C THR A 284 9.04 -3.76 1.82
N TRP A 285 9.71 -4.87 2.13
CA TRP A 285 11.00 -4.83 2.84
C TRP A 285 12.12 -4.35 1.92
N PHE A 286 12.84 -3.34 2.40
CA PHE A 286 14.08 -2.83 1.81
C PHE A 286 15.27 -3.54 2.49
N VAL A 287 15.99 -4.49 1.86
CA VAL A 287 15.78 -5.03 0.50
C VAL A 287 15.77 -6.55 0.41
N TYR A 288 15.35 -7.10 -0.74
CA TYR A 288 15.70 -8.46 -1.13
C TYR A 288 17.11 -8.56 -1.74
N ASP A 289 17.33 -8.01 -2.94
CA ASP A 289 18.59 -8.14 -3.70
C ASP A 289 19.83 -7.73 -2.88
N SER A 290 20.90 -8.51 -3.02
CA SER A 290 22.19 -8.30 -2.39
C SER A 290 23.15 -7.52 -3.30
N ASN A 291 23.48 -8.10 -4.45
CA ASN A 291 24.64 -7.73 -5.26
C ASN A 291 24.34 -7.58 -6.75
N GLN A 292 23.13 -7.93 -7.20
CA GLN A 292 22.75 -7.90 -8.62
C GLN A 292 22.61 -6.45 -9.08
N GLN A 293 22.05 -5.59 -8.22
CA GLN A 293 21.99 -4.14 -8.37
C GLN A 293 22.76 -3.44 -7.24
N ASN A 294 23.33 -2.27 -7.54
CA ASN A 294 24.10 -1.44 -6.61
C ASN A 294 25.28 -2.12 -5.85
N THR A 295 25.82 -3.24 -6.38
CA THR A 295 27.13 -3.81 -6.00
C THR A 295 27.32 -4.14 -4.51
N GLY A 296 26.28 -4.59 -3.81
CA GLY A 296 26.39 -4.97 -2.39
C GLY A 296 26.28 -3.81 -1.40
N ILE A 297 25.99 -2.59 -1.86
CA ILE A 297 25.79 -1.42 -0.97
C ILE A 297 24.55 -1.62 -0.08
N TRP A 298 23.56 -2.38 -0.53
CA TRP A 298 22.36 -2.74 0.24
C TRP A 298 22.44 -4.11 0.94
N ASN A 299 23.59 -4.79 0.92
CA ASN A 299 23.82 -5.99 1.75
C ASN A 299 23.45 -5.83 3.24
N PRO A 300 23.62 -4.64 3.90
CA PRO A 300 23.15 -4.44 5.26
C PRO A 300 21.63 -4.52 5.49
N PHE A 301 20.86 -4.63 4.41
CA PHE A 301 19.40 -4.68 4.42
C PHE A 301 18.84 -5.91 3.68
N SER A 302 19.71 -6.68 3.02
CA SER A 302 19.36 -7.66 1.99
C SER A 302 18.96 -9.03 2.55
N VAL A 303 17.74 -9.45 2.25
CA VAL A 303 17.25 -10.80 2.55
C VAL A 303 17.99 -11.86 1.72
N GLU A 304 18.37 -11.58 0.46
CA GLU A 304 19.21 -12.48 -0.36
C GLU A 304 20.61 -12.66 0.25
N TYR A 305 21.21 -11.60 0.81
CA TYR A 305 22.53 -11.69 1.45
C TYR A 305 22.51 -12.68 2.63
N TYR A 306 21.51 -12.56 3.51
CA TYR A 306 21.40 -13.39 4.70
C TYR A 306 20.98 -14.85 4.44
N LEU A 307 20.42 -15.16 3.26
CA LEU A 307 20.23 -16.55 2.81
C LEU A 307 21.55 -17.34 2.69
N GLY A 308 22.67 -16.67 2.42
CA GLY A 308 23.99 -17.28 2.20
C GLY A 308 25.06 -16.95 3.23
N GLU A 309 24.88 -15.89 4.02
CA GLU A 309 25.88 -15.31 4.92
C GLU A 309 25.25 -14.99 6.28
N GLY A 310 25.95 -15.25 7.40
CA GLY A 310 25.42 -15.00 8.75
C GLY A 310 25.11 -16.28 9.52
N TYR A 311 23.91 -16.38 10.11
CA TYR A 311 23.36 -17.61 10.68
C TYR A 311 22.95 -18.59 9.56
N PRO A 312 22.93 -19.90 9.82
CA PRO A 312 22.48 -20.87 8.84
C PRO A 312 20.96 -20.84 8.66
N LEU A 313 20.49 -20.93 7.42
CA LEU A 313 19.08 -21.12 7.07
C LEU A 313 18.42 -22.20 7.95
N GLY A 314 17.29 -21.84 8.57
CA GLY A 314 16.59 -22.60 9.59
C GLY A 314 16.87 -22.18 11.04
N ASP A 315 17.85 -21.32 11.30
CA ASP A 315 18.08 -20.72 12.63
C ASP A 315 17.12 -19.54 12.87
N PRO A 316 16.48 -19.41 14.05
CA PRO A 316 15.57 -18.29 14.32
C PRO A 316 16.25 -16.91 14.34
N ASN A 317 17.58 -16.82 14.28
CA ASN A 317 18.33 -15.56 14.23
C ASN A 317 18.74 -15.15 12.80
N ASP A 318 18.56 -16.01 11.79
CA ASP A 318 18.70 -15.64 10.37
C ASP A 318 17.50 -14.77 9.93
N LEU A 319 17.79 -13.71 9.17
CA LEU A 319 16.78 -12.82 8.60
C LEU A 319 15.90 -13.51 7.54
N PHE A 320 16.46 -14.35 6.67
CA PHE A 320 15.69 -15.05 5.63
C PHE A 320 14.68 -16.00 6.26
N THR A 321 15.13 -16.85 7.21
CA THR A 321 14.29 -17.72 8.02
C THR A 321 13.22 -16.95 8.80
N ALA A 322 13.55 -15.78 9.35
CA ALA A 322 12.56 -14.94 10.04
C ALA A 322 11.51 -14.35 9.08
N PHE A 323 11.89 -14.10 7.83
CA PHE A 323 10.98 -13.63 6.79
C PHE A 323 10.04 -14.75 6.31
N GLU A 324 10.55 -15.96 6.06
CA GLU A 324 9.73 -17.16 5.81
C GLU A 324 8.71 -17.39 6.93
N GLN A 325 9.15 -17.34 8.20
CA GLN A 325 8.29 -17.47 9.37
C GLN A 325 7.21 -16.38 9.44
N THR A 326 7.50 -15.18 8.94
CA THR A 326 6.55 -14.05 8.91
C THR A 326 5.50 -14.23 7.81
N VAL A 327 5.92 -14.73 6.64
CA VAL A 327 5.03 -15.13 5.56
C VAL A 327 4.11 -16.26 6.01
N ASP A 328 4.62 -17.23 6.78
CA ASP A 328 3.85 -18.34 7.40
C ASP A 328 2.81 -17.93 8.45
N MET A 329 2.84 -16.69 8.94
CA MET A 329 1.72 -16.13 9.70
C MET A 329 0.53 -15.72 8.82
N ARG A 330 0.71 -15.66 7.48
CA ARG A 330 -0.29 -15.31 6.46
C ARG A 330 -1.11 -14.06 6.82
N TYR A 331 -0.44 -13.02 7.33
CA TYR A 331 -1.07 -11.75 7.69
C TYR A 331 -1.77 -11.10 6.47
N PRO A 332 -3.06 -10.74 6.58
CA PRO A 332 -3.81 -10.18 5.46
C PRO A 332 -3.39 -8.74 5.16
N ALA A 333 -3.55 -8.34 3.91
CA ALA A 333 -3.43 -6.95 3.50
C ALA A 333 -4.39 -6.06 4.32
N GLY A 334 -3.97 -4.83 4.60
CA GLY A 334 -4.82 -3.82 5.21
C GLY A 334 -6.00 -3.43 4.30
N LEU A 335 -7.08 -2.93 4.90
CA LEU A 335 -8.20 -2.36 4.15
C LEU A 335 -7.79 -1.03 3.48
N VAL A 336 -8.58 -0.54 2.52
CA VAL A 336 -8.44 0.85 2.06
C VAL A 336 -8.98 1.79 3.15
N GLY A 337 -8.24 2.85 3.47
CA GLY A 337 -8.64 3.81 4.51
C GLY A 337 -8.62 3.25 5.93
N THR A 338 -9.45 3.82 6.81
CA THR A 338 -9.60 3.37 8.21
C THR A 338 -10.51 2.16 8.35
N ARG A 339 -10.20 1.27 9.30
CA ARG A 339 -11.17 0.24 9.73
C ARG A 339 -12.30 0.96 10.48
N GLY A 340 -13.50 0.95 9.92
CA GLY A 340 -14.69 1.50 10.58
C GLY A 340 -14.89 0.94 11.99
N TRP A 341 -15.37 1.77 12.91
CA TRP A 341 -16.02 1.24 14.12
C TRP A 341 -17.29 0.51 13.68
N PRO A 342 -17.61 -0.69 14.23
CA PRO A 342 -18.83 -1.40 13.87
C PRO A 342 -20.04 -0.49 14.08
N VAL A 343 -20.71 -0.14 12.99
CA VAL A 343 -21.89 0.73 13.06
C VAL A 343 -23.09 -0.17 13.43
N PRO A 344 -23.91 0.20 14.42
CA PRO A 344 -25.19 -0.47 14.60
C PRO A 344 -26.01 -0.40 13.31
N ALA A 345 -26.63 -1.51 12.92
CA ALA A 345 -27.34 -1.68 11.64
C ALA A 345 -26.51 -1.72 10.35
N ASP A 346 -25.17 -1.72 10.42
CA ASP A 346 -24.29 -2.14 9.31
C ASP A 346 -24.13 -3.66 9.39
N PHE A 347 -24.90 -4.38 8.56
CA PHE A 347 -25.03 -5.84 8.64
C PHE A 347 -24.11 -6.55 7.64
N ASP A 348 -23.96 -6.02 6.42
CA ASP A 348 -23.07 -6.61 5.41
C ASP A 348 -21.61 -6.16 5.51
N ARG A 349 -21.36 -5.07 6.27
CA ARG A 349 -20.03 -4.56 6.70
C ARG A 349 -19.25 -3.82 5.63
N ASP A 350 -19.94 -3.15 4.71
CA ASP A 350 -19.32 -2.21 3.77
C ASP A 350 -18.95 -0.85 4.42
N GLY A 351 -19.57 -0.52 5.57
CA GLY A 351 -19.27 0.65 6.39
C GLY A 351 -20.26 1.82 6.26
N ASP A 352 -21.33 1.67 5.48
CA ASP A 352 -22.53 2.51 5.62
C ASP A 352 -23.76 1.75 6.13
N VAL A 353 -24.96 2.33 5.98
CA VAL A 353 -26.22 1.71 6.39
C VAL A 353 -27.28 2.16 5.39
N ASP A 354 -27.73 1.24 4.52
CA ASP A 354 -28.59 1.57 3.38
C ASP A 354 -29.79 0.62 3.15
N ALA A 355 -30.21 0.45 1.89
CA ALA A 355 -31.28 -0.45 1.50
C ALA A 355 -30.90 -1.94 1.61
N ALA A 356 -29.61 -2.30 1.50
CA ALA A 356 -29.13 -3.67 1.69
C ALA A 356 -29.34 -4.11 3.15
N ASP A 357 -28.93 -3.29 4.11
CA ASP A 357 -29.16 -3.51 5.53
C ASP A 357 -30.65 -3.50 5.88
N PHE A 358 -31.44 -2.65 5.22
CA PHE A 358 -32.89 -2.64 5.41
C PHE A 358 -33.56 -3.92 4.91
N ASP A 359 -33.06 -4.50 3.81
CA ASP A 359 -33.55 -5.79 3.31
C ASP A 359 -33.26 -6.92 4.32
N HIS A 360 -32.05 -6.95 4.92
CA HIS A 360 -31.71 -7.90 5.99
C HIS A 360 -32.56 -7.67 7.26
N PHE A 361 -32.66 -6.43 7.73
CA PHE A 361 -33.47 -6.05 8.88
C PHE A 361 -34.94 -6.47 8.72
N ARG A 362 -35.53 -6.20 7.55
CA ARG A 362 -36.92 -6.57 7.25
C ARG A 362 -37.12 -8.08 7.27
N ASP A 363 -36.21 -8.84 6.66
CA ASP A 363 -36.35 -10.29 6.53
C ASP A 363 -36.12 -11.01 7.88
N CYS A 364 -35.44 -10.35 8.82
CA CYS A 364 -35.26 -10.75 10.21
C CYS A 364 -36.28 -10.19 11.22
N ALA A 365 -37.17 -9.28 10.83
CA ALA A 365 -38.12 -8.63 11.74
C ALA A 365 -39.20 -9.61 12.24
N THR A 366 -39.40 -9.69 13.56
CA THR A 366 -40.38 -10.59 14.20
C THR A 366 -41.55 -9.87 14.85
N GLY A 367 -41.35 -8.64 15.30
CA GLY A 367 -42.35 -7.81 15.97
C GLY A 367 -42.47 -8.04 17.49
N PRO A 368 -43.17 -7.12 18.18
CA PRO A 368 -43.06 -6.93 19.63
C PRO A 368 -43.45 -8.18 20.43
N ALA A 369 -42.57 -8.58 21.35
CA ALA A 369 -42.69 -9.78 22.19
C ALA A 369 -42.70 -11.12 21.42
N ILE A 370 -42.11 -11.18 20.23
CA ILE A 370 -41.94 -12.41 19.42
C ILE A 370 -40.44 -12.71 19.23
N PRO A 371 -39.79 -13.43 20.17
CA PRO A 371 -38.33 -13.50 20.20
C PRO A 371 -37.71 -14.23 18.99
N GLN A 372 -36.66 -13.65 18.41
CA GLN A 372 -36.05 -14.05 17.13
C GLN A 372 -35.31 -15.43 17.17
N TRP A 373 -34.09 -15.49 17.71
CA TRP A 373 -33.23 -16.69 17.81
C TRP A 373 -32.63 -17.30 16.53
N LEU A 374 -33.05 -16.95 15.31
CA LEU A 374 -32.31 -17.38 14.12
C LEU A 374 -30.89 -16.78 14.18
N SER A 375 -29.86 -17.61 14.02
CA SER A 375 -28.44 -17.22 14.16
C SER A 375 -28.09 -16.01 13.31
N ASP A 376 -28.60 -16.02 12.09
CA ASP A 376 -28.29 -15.09 11.01
C ASP A 376 -29.09 -13.78 11.15
N CYS A 377 -29.89 -13.65 12.21
CA CYS A 377 -30.69 -12.47 12.57
C CYS A 377 -30.38 -11.97 13.99
N LEU A 378 -29.39 -12.52 14.70
CA LEU A 378 -29.04 -12.09 16.06
C LEU A 378 -28.35 -10.73 16.11
N ASP A 379 -27.84 -10.26 14.98
CA ASP A 379 -27.28 -8.94 14.72
C ASP A 379 -28.36 -7.86 14.57
N THR A 380 -29.51 -8.17 13.98
CA THR A 380 -30.65 -7.25 13.82
C THR A 380 -31.36 -6.90 15.14
N ARG A 381 -30.96 -7.52 16.26
CA ARG A 381 -31.27 -7.09 17.63
C ARG A 381 -30.34 -5.94 18.03
N LEU A 382 -30.81 -4.72 17.82
CA LEU A 382 -30.08 -3.48 18.06
C LEU A 382 -30.37 -2.88 19.46
N ASP A 383 -31.51 -3.26 20.05
CA ASP A 383 -32.03 -2.86 21.36
C ASP A 383 -31.47 -3.77 22.51
N SER A 384 -32.10 -3.82 23.69
CA SER A 384 -31.71 -4.60 24.87
C SER A 384 -32.59 -5.83 25.17
N ASP A 385 -33.62 -6.15 24.38
CA ASP A 385 -34.43 -7.36 24.57
C ASP A 385 -34.08 -8.56 23.66
N VAL A 386 -35.06 -9.25 23.08
CA VAL A 386 -34.94 -10.54 22.40
C VAL A 386 -35.81 -10.69 21.14
N ASP A 387 -36.69 -9.74 20.81
CA ASP A 387 -37.33 -9.68 19.49
C ASP A 387 -36.59 -8.76 18.52
N VAL A 388 -37.19 -8.47 17.36
CA VAL A 388 -36.70 -7.51 16.36
C VAL A 388 -37.91 -6.71 15.89
N ASP A 389 -37.98 -5.45 16.32
CA ASP A 389 -39.21 -4.68 16.48
C ASP A 389 -39.04 -3.20 16.02
N GLN A 390 -40.06 -2.37 16.25
CA GLN A 390 -40.05 -0.92 16.08
C GLN A 390 -38.97 -0.19 16.89
N MET A 391 -38.49 -0.74 18.02
CA MET A 391 -37.38 -0.16 18.79
C MET A 391 -36.03 -0.36 18.09
N ASP A 392 -35.76 -1.56 17.57
CA ASP A 392 -34.59 -1.81 16.71
C ASP A 392 -34.68 -0.98 15.43
N PHE A 393 -35.86 -0.91 14.81
CA PHE A 393 -36.04 -0.07 13.62
C PHE A 393 -35.80 1.41 13.89
N ALA A 394 -36.08 1.92 15.09
CA ALA A 394 -35.75 3.29 15.46
C ALA A 394 -34.23 3.53 15.60
N ILE A 395 -33.45 2.49 15.90
CA ILE A 395 -31.98 2.54 15.86
C ILE A 395 -31.51 2.48 14.40
N PHE A 396 -32.01 1.53 13.62
CA PHE A 396 -31.76 1.42 12.17
C PHE A 396 -31.97 2.77 11.46
N GLN A 397 -33.12 3.42 11.67
CA GLN A 397 -33.46 4.72 11.09
C GLN A 397 -32.54 5.88 11.52
N ARG A 398 -31.83 5.74 12.64
CA ARG A 398 -30.85 6.72 13.13
C ARG A 398 -29.44 6.47 12.60
N CYS A 399 -29.12 5.23 12.25
CA CYS A 399 -27.85 4.83 11.65
C CYS A 399 -27.83 5.06 10.13
N PHE A 400 -28.98 4.90 9.46
CA PHE A 400 -29.16 5.03 8.02
C PHE A 400 -28.55 6.32 7.44
N SER A 401 -27.49 6.17 6.66
CA SER A 401 -26.76 7.24 5.96
C SER A 401 -26.99 7.20 4.44
N GLY A 402 -27.18 5.99 3.90
CA GLY A 402 -27.43 5.67 2.50
C GLY A 402 -26.17 5.55 1.64
N GLN A 403 -26.21 4.62 0.67
CA GLN A 403 -25.08 4.16 -0.14
C GLN A 403 -23.93 5.13 -0.42
N GLY A 404 -22.71 4.66 -0.18
CA GLY A 404 -21.45 5.37 -0.36
C GLY A 404 -21.20 6.45 0.69
N ARG A 405 -21.73 6.30 1.92
CA ARG A 405 -21.63 7.33 2.97
C ARG A 405 -21.46 6.74 4.36
N SER A 406 -20.22 6.70 4.85
CA SER A 406 -19.88 6.19 6.19
C SER A 406 -20.89 6.62 7.26
N ALA A 407 -21.55 5.64 7.87
CA ALA A 407 -22.58 5.87 8.87
C ALA A 407 -21.98 6.30 10.22
N ASP A 408 -22.79 6.87 11.12
CA ASP A 408 -22.32 7.30 12.45
C ASP A 408 -22.19 6.09 13.40
N PRO A 409 -20.98 5.65 13.81
CA PRO A 409 -20.82 4.53 14.73
C PRO A 409 -21.36 4.81 16.15
N LEU A 410 -21.81 6.03 16.43
CA LEU A 410 -22.48 6.44 17.67
C LEU A 410 -24.01 6.62 17.50
N CYS A 411 -24.60 6.11 16.41
CA CYS A 411 -26.05 6.18 16.14
C CYS A 411 -26.97 5.42 17.13
N ARG A 412 -26.39 4.70 18.10
CA ARG A 412 -27.09 4.00 19.20
C ARG A 412 -27.71 4.93 20.26
N TRP A 413 -28.65 4.41 21.04
CA TRP A 413 -29.21 5.07 22.24
C TRP A 413 -28.16 5.42 23.31
#